data_AF-A0A3D2UZP8-F1
#
_entry.id   AF-A0A3D2UZP8-F1
#
_cell.length_a   1.000
_cell.length_b   1.000
_cell.length_c   1.000
_cell.angle_alpha   90.00
_cell.angle_beta   90.00
_cell.angle_gamma   90.00
#
_symmetry.space_group_name_H-M   'P 1'
#
loop_
_entity.id
_entity.type
_entity.pdbx_description
1 polymer ?
#
loop_
_entity_poly.entity_id
_entity_poly.type
_entity_poly.pdbx_seq_one_letter_code
_entity_poly.pdbx_strand_id
1 'polypeptide(L)' 'MKNFASIDIGSNTVRLLILESDGAGDFQLLASRRVITRLGEGMDKHGKLMQSRMSETLSA' A
#
# COMPACT_ATOMS: atom_id res chain seq x y z
N MET A 1 17.27 -7.33 -16.54
CA MET A 1 16.26 -7.49 -15.46
C MET A 1 16.01 -6.14 -14.83
N LYS A 2 14.74 -5.76 -14.67
CA LYS A 2 14.33 -4.46 -14.13
C LYS A 2 13.29 -4.67 -13.02
N ASN A 3 13.49 -4.02 -11.88
CA ASN A 3 12.58 -4.11 -10.76
C ASN A 3 11.55 -2.98 -10.81
N PHE A 4 10.31 -3.32 -10.51
CA PHE A 4 9.18 -2.42 -10.40
C PHE A 4 8.59 -2.56 -9.01
N ALA A 5 8.14 -1.45 -8.43
CA ALA A 5 7.41 -1.46 -7.18
C ALA A 5 6.14 -0.64 -7.31
N SER A 6 5.06 -1.10 -6.68
CA SER A 6 3.85 -0.32 -6.49
C SER A 6 3.47 -0.29 -5.01
N ILE A 7 2.99 0.86 -4.58
CA ILE A 7 2.37 1.07 -3.28
C ILE A 7 0.93 1.51 -3.52
N ASP A 8 -0.01 0.79 -2.93
CA ASP A 8 -1.44 1.09 -2.97
C ASP A 8 -1.91 1.43 -1.55
N ILE A 9 -2.52 2.61 -1.38
CA ILE A 9 -2.97 3.14 -0.10
C ILE A 9 -4.50 3.24 -0.13
N GLY A 10 -5.16 2.21 0.38
CA GLY A 10 -6.61 2.17 0.49
C GLY A 10 -7.13 2.53 1.87
N SER A 11 -8.45 2.72 1.98
CA SER A 11 -9.11 3.07 3.25
C SER A 11 -8.89 2.06 4.37
N ASN A 12 -8.71 0.77 4.06
CA ASN A 12 -8.50 -0.29 5.06
C ASN A 12 -7.06 -0.81 5.12
N THR A 13 -6.32 -0.71 4.02
CA THR A 13 -5.10 -1.50 3.85
C THR A 13 -4.10 -0.74 2.97
N VAL A 14 -2.84 -0.77 3.37
CA VAL A 14 -1.68 -0.39 2.54
C VAL A 14 -1.05 -1.67 1.98
N ARG A 15 -0.71 -1.65 0.69
CA ARG A 15 -0.10 -2.79 0.00
C ARG A 15 1.20 -2.36 -0.68
N LEU A 16 2.20 -3.23 -0.65
CA LEU A 16 3.43 -3.16 -1.44
C LEU A 16 3.47 -4.37 -2.37
N LEU A 17 3.85 -4.15 -3.61
CA LEU A 17 4.14 -5.19 -4.58
C LEU A 17 5.48 -4.86 -5.25
N ILE A 18 6.42 -5.81 -5.26
CA ILE A 18 7.69 -5.70 -5.98
C ILE A 18 7.75 -6.83 -7.01
N LEU A 19 7.97 -6.44 -8.26
CA LEU A 19 8.05 -7.34 -9.41
C LEU A 19 9.41 -7.17 -10.10
N GLU A 20 9.94 -8.25 -10.65
CA GLU A 20 11.04 -8.22 -11.61
C GLU A 20 10.50 -8.49 -13.01
N SER A 21 10.99 -7.77 -14.01
CA SER A 21 10.76 -8.09 -15.42
C SER A 21 12.08 -8.39 -16.11
N ASP A 22 12.07 -9.42 -16.96
CA ASP A 22 13.16 -9.77 -17.85
C ASP A 22 13.18 -8.90 -19.14
N GLY A 23 12.15 -8.08 -19.35
CA GLY A 23 12.00 -7.23 -20.54
C GLY A 23 11.23 -7.88 -21.69
N ALA A 24 10.79 -9.15 -21.55
CA ALA A 24 9.98 -9.86 -22.53
C ALA A 24 8.46 -9.71 -22.29
N GLY A 25 8.06 -8.95 -21.27
CA GLY A 25 6.66 -8.69 -20.91
C GLY A 25 6.17 -9.50 -19.71
N ASP A 26 6.97 -10.45 -19.23
CA ASP A 26 6.66 -11.22 -18.03
C ASP A 26 7.12 -10.49 -16.76
N PHE A 27 6.38 -10.75 -15.68
CA PHE A 27 6.67 -10.26 -14.34
C PHE A 27 6.77 -11.40 -13.34
N GLN A 28 7.86 -11.44 -12.59
CA GLN A 28 8.07 -12.35 -11.48
C GLN A 28 7.84 -11.61 -10.15
N LEU A 29 7.05 -12.21 -9.25
CA LEU A 29 6.81 -11.65 -7.93
C LEU A 29 8.05 -11.80 -7.05
N LEU A 30 8.68 -10.68 -6.69
CA LEU A 30 9.81 -10.68 -5.75
C LEU A 30 9.33 -10.55 -4.31
N ALA A 31 8.39 -9.65 -4.05
CA ALA A 31 7.84 -9.44 -2.72
C ALA A 31 6.43 -8.87 -2.74
N SER A 32 5.64 -9.20 -1.73
CA SER A 32 4.41 -8.50 -1.43
C SER A 32 4.28 -8.28 0.07
N ARG A 33 3.69 -7.15 0.47
CA ARG A 33 3.38 -6.86 1.87
C ARG A 33 2.00 -6.23 1.96
N ARG A 34 1.29 -6.54 3.05
CA ARG A 34 -0.02 -6.00 3.34
C ARG A 34 -0.08 -5.59 4.80
N VAL A 35 -0.48 -4.35 5.06
CA VAL A 35 -0.68 -3.82 6.42
C VAL A 35 -2.07 -3.22 6.54
N ILE A 36 -2.80 -3.60 7.58
CA ILE A 36 -4.13 -3.04 7.88
C ILE A 36 -3.92 -1.83 8.77
N THR A 37 -4.04 -0.62 8.20
CA THR A 37 -3.87 0.65 8.92
C THR A 37 -5.18 1.40 9.10
N ARG A 38 -6.27 0.95 8.43
CA ARG A 38 -7.61 1.56 8.50
C ARG A 38 -7.59 3.08 8.33
N LEU A 39 -6.82 3.58 7.36
CA LEU A 39 -6.67 5.02 7.09
C LEU A 39 -8.00 5.78 7.01
N GLY A 40 -9.03 5.16 6.42
CA GLY A 40 -10.36 5.75 6.24
C GLY A 40 -11.32 5.59 7.43
N GLU A 41 -10.88 5.07 8.57
CA GLU A 41 -11.70 4.97 9.77
C GLU A 41 -12.19 6.36 10.20
N GLY A 42 -13.50 6.48 10.44
CA GLY A 42 -14.15 7.73 10.86
C GLY A 42 -14.33 8.79 9.77
N MET A 43 -14.00 8.49 8.50
CA MET A 43 -14.15 9.43 7.39
C MET A 43 -15.61 9.88 7.16
N ASP A 44 -16.56 8.95 7.30
CA ASP A 44 -17.99 9.19 7.20
C ASP A 44 -18.50 10.18 8.26
N LYS A 45 -17.96 10.11 9.48
CA LYS A 45 -18.35 10.94 10.61
C LYS A 45 -17.60 12.27 10.66
N HIS A 46 -16.31 12.26 10.37
CA HIS A 46 -15.42 13.39 10.58
C HIS A 46 -15.10 14.17 9.31
N GLY A 47 -15.38 13.61 8.13
CA GLY A 47 -15.09 14.21 6.83
C GLY A 47 -13.59 14.40 6.54
N LYS A 48 -12.72 13.80 7.35
CA LYS A 48 -11.26 13.91 7.26
C LYS A 48 -10.57 12.68 7.82
N LEU A 49 -9.34 12.44 7.37
CA LEU A 49 -8.48 11.38 7.92
C LEU A 49 -8.11 11.71 9.37
N MET A 50 -8.18 10.70 10.22
CA MET A 50 -7.82 10.84 11.63
C MET A 50 -6.30 10.81 11.80
N GLN A 51 -5.78 11.67 12.69
CA GLN A 51 -4.34 11.79 12.94
C GLN A 51 -3.69 10.46 13.39
N SER A 52 -4.40 9.69 14.21
CA SER A 52 -3.96 8.36 14.68
C SER A 52 -3.78 7.39 13.52
N ARG A 53 -4.76 7.32 12.60
CA ARG A 53 -4.73 6.42 11.44
C ARG A 53 -3.69 6.85 10.39
N MET A 54 -3.47 8.15 10.23
CA MET A 54 -2.35 8.65 9.43
C MET A 54 -1.00 8.23 10.03
N SER A 55 -0.83 8.36 11.35
CA SER A 55 0.42 7.99 12.03
C SER A 55 0.72 6.49 11.94
N GLU A 56 -0.30 5.65 12.08
CA GLU A 56 -0.17 4.20 11.86
C GLU A 56 0.20 3.87 10.41
N THR A 57 -0.38 4.59 9.44
CA THR A 57 -0.07 4.41 8.02
C THR A 57 1.37 4.83 7.68
N LEU A 58 1.86 5.92 8.26
CA LEU A 58 3.24 6.40 8.06
C LEU A 58 4.29 5.50 8.70
N SER A 59 3.92 4.71 9.71
CA SER A 59 4.83 3.81 10.44
C SER A 59 4.84 2.37 9.89
N ALA A 60 4.01 2.07 8.88
CA ALA A 60 3.84 0.75 8.29
C ALA A 60 4.97 0.38 7.34
#